data_AF-A0A0Q3SLD3-F1
#
_entry.id   AF-A0A0Q3SLD3-F1
#
_cell.length_a   1.000
_cell.length_b   1.000
_cell.length_c   1.000
_cell.angle_alpha   90.00
_cell.angle_beta   90.00
_cell.angle_gamma   90.00
#
_symmetry.space_group_name_H-M   'P 1'
#
loop_
_entity.id
_entity.type
_entity.pdbx_description
1 polymer ?
#
loop_
_entity_poly.entity_id
_entity_poly.type
_entity_poly.pdbx_seq_one_letter_code
_entity_poly.pdbx_strand_id
1 'polypeptide(L)'
;MDRYERFYDAPKSLNEFKSYVENDLKAKAVQNNLYPKLSEEEKNDLLNYRIFIKENEFILENLQITASQRKAYSEKMEFGTTDGDYSLTKAQMDTIPNVIDGHTLSKNDKYELAFSLLEKQLYGESYELLDSGEILKNYLDENVFSRHRILTINEIKFNNQNPNIMETQNEYDPAQYPKLQLKYLGFGEGEQLHKDLENGINAPEKEFEIKTSSDKMMPGNEMEFTLKFNKIENGSVFMNFYNAKLTKENGDILSHNFPVNRVNTFTAKEAVNLLEGRTVKIEFHNPKTEKIEPAFAKLNFNEPKTEKGNYNFQNFYKNYGVDTAQIVEKSKLIFDKPEWKESTIKSLEKGNIVKVKFELDDKVIEGKAVLNPQYKNLSLYDQDMNRINTNKPLEGLDQDNKHEKNNVKEQSIKR
;
A
#
# COMPACT_ATOMS: atom_id res chain seq x y z
N MET A 1 34.40 32.14 -44.53
CA MET A 1 34.38 30.66 -44.62
C MET A 1 33.97 30.17 -43.25
N ASP A 2 32.65 30.09 -43.07
CA ASP A 2 31.95 29.87 -41.81
C ASP A 2 32.14 28.46 -41.25
N ARG A 3 32.30 28.37 -39.93
CA ARG A 3 31.90 27.20 -39.11
C ARG A 3 31.46 27.67 -37.72
N TYR A 4 30.44 28.51 -37.69
CA TYR A 4 29.53 28.64 -36.57
C TYR A 4 28.16 28.22 -37.07
N GLU A 5 27.81 26.94 -36.88
CA GLU A 5 26.43 26.43 -36.81
C GLU A 5 26.49 24.91 -36.59
N ARG A 6 26.38 24.51 -35.33
CA ARG A 6 25.66 23.27 -34.97
C ARG A 6 24.70 23.66 -33.88
N PHE A 7 23.54 24.17 -34.31
CA PHE A 7 22.35 24.19 -33.47
C PHE A 7 22.11 22.76 -32.99
N TYR A 8 22.27 22.52 -31.68
CA TYR A 8 21.55 21.44 -31.05
C TYR A 8 20.08 21.84 -31.14
N ASP A 9 19.30 21.12 -31.97
CA ASP A 9 17.86 21.32 -32.04
C ASP A 9 17.29 21.01 -30.65
N ALA A 10 16.97 22.05 -29.88
CA ALA A 10 16.17 21.91 -28.69
C ALA A 10 14.79 21.38 -29.11
N PRO A 11 14.21 20.40 -28.39
CA PRO A 11 12.93 19.82 -28.77
C PRO A 11 11.86 20.91 -28.88
N LYS A 12 11.20 20.99 -30.04
CA LYS A 12 10.25 22.05 -30.41
C LYS A 12 8.82 21.70 -29.98
N SER A 13 8.61 20.50 -29.44
CA SER A 13 7.32 20.03 -28.92
C SER A 13 7.49 19.08 -27.74
N LEU A 14 6.42 18.91 -26.95
CA LEU A 14 6.39 17.98 -25.82
C LEU A 14 6.65 16.52 -26.25
N ASN A 15 6.22 16.14 -27.46
CA ASN A 15 6.47 14.80 -28.00
C ASN A 15 7.93 14.62 -28.39
N GLU A 16 8.57 15.62 -28.99
CA GLU A 16 10.01 15.58 -29.27
C GLU A 16 10.84 15.55 -27.97
N PHE A 17 10.43 16.29 -26.94
CA PHE A 17 11.09 16.25 -25.64
C PHE A 17 10.96 14.87 -25.00
N LYS A 18 9.77 14.25 -25.04
CA LYS A 18 9.54 12.90 -24.53
C LYS A 18 10.39 11.85 -25.27
N SER A 19 10.41 11.87 -26.60
CA SER A 19 11.26 10.96 -27.39
C SER A 19 12.75 11.22 -27.17
N TYR A 20 13.19 12.47 -27.03
CA TYR A 20 14.56 12.82 -26.70
C TYR A 20 14.98 12.24 -25.34
N VAL A 21 14.16 12.47 -24.30
CA VAL A 21 14.40 11.96 -22.95
C VAL A 21 14.37 10.44 -22.91
N GLU A 22 13.42 9.81 -23.61
CA GLU A 22 13.32 8.35 -23.69
C GLU A 22 14.55 7.73 -24.38
N ASN A 23 15.03 8.35 -25.47
CA ASN A 23 16.23 7.89 -26.17
C ASN A 23 17.51 8.13 -25.36
N ASP A 24 17.61 9.26 -24.64
CA ASP A 24 18.71 9.54 -23.73
C ASP A 24 18.73 8.56 -22.54
N LEU A 25 17.56 8.24 -21.97
CA LEU A 25 17.42 7.23 -20.93
C LEU A 25 17.79 5.84 -21.44
N LYS A 26 17.38 5.46 -22.65
CA LYS A 26 17.78 4.19 -23.29
C LYS A 26 19.29 4.13 -23.54
N ALA A 27 19.90 5.21 -24.04
CA ALA A 27 21.33 5.28 -24.27
C ALA A 27 22.14 5.20 -22.95
N LYS A 28 21.68 5.87 -21.89
CA LYS A 28 22.28 5.83 -20.55
C LYS A 28 22.08 4.47 -19.86
N ALA A 29 20.96 3.80 -20.10
CA ALA A 29 20.69 2.46 -19.60
C ALA A 29 21.63 1.42 -20.22
N VAL A 30 21.94 1.53 -21.52
CA VAL A 30 22.92 0.66 -22.20
C VAL A 30 24.36 0.89 -21.70
N GLN A 31 24.68 2.10 -21.23
CA GLN A 31 26.02 2.45 -20.72
C GLN A 31 26.23 2.20 -19.21
N ASN A 32 25.28 1.59 -18.48
CA ASN A 32 25.44 1.18 -17.07
C ASN A 32 25.89 2.29 -16.10
N ASN A 33 25.47 3.54 -16.34
CA ASN A 33 25.90 4.72 -15.57
C ASN A 33 24.87 5.27 -14.55
N LEU A 34 23.93 4.44 -14.07
CA LEU A 34 23.04 4.84 -12.98
C LEU A 34 23.66 4.48 -11.61
N TYR A 35 23.85 5.49 -10.75
CA TYR A 35 24.34 5.34 -9.37
C TYR A 35 23.28 5.79 -8.32
N PRO A 36 23.10 5.03 -7.22
CA PRO A 36 23.85 3.82 -6.88
C PRO A 36 23.53 2.67 -7.81
N LYS A 37 24.57 1.87 -8.12
CA LYS A 37 24.38 0.62 -8.86
C LYS A 37 23.54 -0.29 -7.96
N LEU A 38 22.44 -0.80 -8.50
CA LEU A 38 21.67 -1.85 -7.85
C LEU A 38 22.61 -3.00 -7.48
N SER A 39 22.50 -3.50 -6.26
CA SER A 39 23.13 -4.75 -5.84
C SER A 39 22.66 -5.90 -6.74
N GLU A 40 23.43 -6.99 -6.81
CA GLU A 40 23.02 -8.18 -7.56
C GLU A 40 21.72 -8.78 -7.00
N GLU A 41 21.46 -8.62 -5.71
CA GLU A 41 20.21 -8.99 -5.06
C GLU A 41 19.05 -8.12 -5.56
N GLU A 42 19.18 -6.78 -5.56
CA GLU A 42 18.13 -5.89 -6.08
C GLU A 42 17.88 -6.06 -7.58
N LYS A 43 18.91 -6.38 -8.37
CA LYS A 43 18.76 -6.70 -9.79
C LYS A 43 18.01 -8.02 -9.97
N ASN A 44 18.33 -9.03 -9.17
CA ASN A 44 17.64 -10.31 -9.20
C ASN A 44 16.20 -10.17 -8.70
N ASP A 45 15.95 -9.35 -7.69
CA ASP A 45 14.60 -9.05 -7.19
C ASP A 45 13.77 -8.30 -8.23
N LEU A 46 14.35 -7.32 -8.94
CA LEU A 46 13.68 -6.62 -10.03
C LEU A 46 13.44 -7.51 -11.24
N LEU A 47 14.40 -8.40 -11.55
CA LEU A 47 14.27 -9.37 -12.63
C LEU A 47 13.21 -10.41 -12.26
N ASN A 48 13.21 -10.93 -11.04
CA ASN A 48 12.23 -11.86 -10.51
C ASN A 48 10.86 -11.20 -10.40
N TYR A 49 10.77 -9.93 -10.02
CA TYR A 49 9.53 -9.16 -10.02
C TYR A 49 9.02 -8.95 -11.45
N ARG A 50 9.89 -8.58 -12.41
CA ARG A 50 9.49 -8.47 -13.83
C ARG A 50 9.08 -9.81 -14.42
N ILE A 51 9.81 -10.88 -14.09
CA ILE A 51 9.48 -12.25 -14.49
C ILE A 51 8.15 -12.63 -13.87
N PHE A 52 7.93 -12.42 -12.58
CA PHE A 52 6.67 -12.67 -11.88
C PHE A 52 5.51 -11.87 -12.48
N ILE A 53 5.68 -10.57 -12.74
CA ILE A 53 4.65 -9.75 -13.38
C ILE A 53 4.35 -10.26 -14.79
N LYS A 54 5.38 -10.64 -15.56
CA LYS A 54 5.24 -11.18 -16.92
C LYS A 54 4.63 -12.59 -16.93
N GLU A 55 4.96 -13.43 -15.95
CA GLU A 55 4.42 -14.78 -15.77
C GLU A 55 2.96 -14.74 -15.33
N ASN A 56 2.54 -13.66 -14.68
CA ASN A 56 1.17 -13.46 -14.24
C ASN A 56 0.36 -12.49 -15.13
N GLU A 57 0.96 -11.97 -16.20
CA GLU A 57 0.30 -11.09 -17.16
C GLU A 57 -0.76 -11.87 -17.96
N PHE A 58 -1.93 -11.27 -18.13
CA PHE A 58 -2.96 -11.80 -19.01
C PHE A 58 -3.32 -10.79 -20.08
N ILE A 59 -3.21 -11.21 -21.34
CA ILE A 59 -3.67 -10.47 -22.50
C ILE A 59 -4.72 -11.31 -23.21
N LEU A 60 -5.93 -10.77 -23.32
CA LEU A 60 -6.98 -11.36 -24.14
C LEU A 60 -6.60 -11.25 -25.61
N GLU A 61 -6.74 -12.35 -26.35
CA GLU A 61 -6.60 -12.30 -27.80
C GLU A 61 -7.63 -11.35 -28.40
N ASN A 62 -7.21 -10.56 -29.39
CA ASN A 62 -8.08 -9.58 -30.03
C ASN A 62 -9.30 -10.27 -30.65
N LEU A 63 -10.48 -9.96 -30.11
CA LEU A 63 -11.77 -10.54 -30.51
C LEU A 63 -12.20 -10.16 -31.94
N GLN A 64 -11.48 -9.27 -32.65
CA GLN A 64 -11.82 -8.80 -34.00
C GLN A 64 -13.24 -8.23 -34.10
N ILE A 65 -13.68 -7.51 -33.07
CA ILE A 65 -14.99 -6.87 -33.05
C ILE A 65 -14.98 -5.66 -33.97
N THR A 66 -15.88 -5.66 -34.96
CA THR A 66 -15.98 -4.58 -35.95
C THR A 66 -16.67 -3.34 -35.39
N ALA A 67 -16.39 -2.18 -35.98
CA ALA A 67 -17.08 -0.94 -35.64
C ALA A 67 -18.62 -1.04 -35.82
N SER A 68 -19.08 -1.80 -36.82
CA SER A 68 -20.50 -2.07 -37.05
C SER A 68 -21.12 -2.88 -35.91
N GLN A 69 -20.43 -3.91 -35.41
CA GLN A 69 -20.91 -4.70 -34.27
C GLN A 69 -20.94 -3.86 -32.98
N ARG A 70 -19.91 -3.02 -32.71
CA ARG A 70 -19.93 -2.09 -31.56
C ARG A 70 -21.10 -1.12 -31.63
N LYS A 71 -21.34 -0.54 -32.82
CA LYS A 71 -22.47 0.37 -33.06
C LYS A 71 -23.81 -0.33 -32.80
N ALA A 72 -24.01 -1.52 -33.37
CA ALA A 72 -25.25 -2.28 -33.19
C ALA A 72 -25.50 -2.66 -31.71
N TYR A 73 -24.45 -3.09 -31.00
CA TYR A 73 -24.56 -3.38 -29.56
C TYR A 73 -24.92 -2.12 -28.75
N SER A 74 -24.27 -0.99 -29.03
CA SER A 74 -24.56 0.28 -28.37
C SER A 74 -26.01 0.72 -28.61
N GLU A 75 -26.51 0.64 -29.84
CA GLU A 75 -27.91 0.94 -30.18
C GLU A 75 -28.88 0.03 -29.42
N LYS A 76 -28.56 -1.27 -29.32
CA LYS A 76 -29.38 -2.24 -28.58
C LYS A 76 -29.47 -1.87 -27.09
N MET A 77 -28.37 -1.42 -26.48
CA MET A 77 -28.34 -1.05 -25.07
C MET A 77 -29.01 0.30 -24.80
N GLU A 78 -28.85 1.27 -25.69
CA GLU A 78 -29.42 2.62 -25.54
C GLU A 78 -30.92 2.66 -25.87
N PHE A 79 -31.35 1.98 -26.93
CA PHE A 79 -32.71 2.07 -27.47
C PHE A 79 -33.53 0.78 -27.31
N GLY A 80 -32.95 -0.28 -26.73
CA GLY A 80 -33.61 -1.58 -26.57
C GLY A 80 -33.78 -2.38 -27.87
N THR A 81 -33.36 -1.84 -29.03
CA THR A 81 -33.43 -2.49 -30.35
C THR A 81 -32.30 -2.03 -31.28
N THR A 82 -31.94 -2.85 -32.26
CA THR A 82 -31.02 -2.51 -33.36
C THR A 82 -31.34 -3.41 -34.56
N ASP A 83 -31.10 -2.88 -35.76
CA ASP A 83 -31.16 -3.65 -37.01
C ASP A 83 -29.80 -4.27 -37.38
N GLY A 84 -28.74 -3.93 -36.65
CA GLY A 84 -27.39 -4.43 -36.88
C GLY A 84 -27.10 -5.74 -36.13
N ASP A 85 -26.24 -6.58 -36.72
CA ASP A 85 -25.75 -7.79 -36.07
C ASP A 85 -24.55 -7.48 -35.17
N TYR A 86 -24.68 -7.81 -33.88
CA TYR A 86 -23.62 -7.75 -32.88
C TYR A 86 -23.29 -9.12 -32.28
N SER A 87 -23.73 -10.20 -32.92
CA SER A 87 -23.46 -11.56 -32.45
C SER A 87 -21.95 -11.84 -32.45
N LEU A 88 -21.49 -12.48 -31.37
CA LEU A 88 -20.16 -13.05 -31.29
C LEU A 88 -20.22 -14.50 -31.76
N THR A 89 -19.28 -14.87 -32.62
CA THR A 89 -19.10 -16.25 -33.03
C THR A 89 -18.75 -17.14 -31.83
N LYS A 90 -18.95 -18.45 -31.96
CA LYS A 90 -18.55 -19.39 -30.91
C LYS A 90 -17.06 -19.25 -30.55
N ALA A 91 -16.20 -19.09 -31.55
CA ALA A 91 -14.76 -18.89 -31.33
C ALA A 91 -14.49 -17.62 -30.49
N GLN A 92 -15.10 -16.48 -30.84
CA GLN A 92 -14.97 -15.24 -30.07
C GLN A 92 -15.52 -15.39 -28.64
N MET A 93 -16.63 -16.11 -28.46
CA MET A 93 -17.22 -16.38 -27.15
C MET A 93 -16.34 -17.28 -26.27
N ASP A 94 -15.64 -18.22 -26.89
CA ASP A 94 -14.71 -19.14 -26.22
C ASP A 94 -13.38 -18.43 -25.89
N THR A 95 -12.99 -17.40 -26.65
CA THR A 95 -11.86 -16.51 -26.35
C THR A 95 -12.11 -15.60 -25.16
N ILE A 96 -13.36 -15.35 -24.76
CA ILE A 96 -13.69 -14.55 -23.56
C ILE A 96 -13.72 -15.43 -22.31
N PRO A 97 -13.06 -15.03 -21.19
CA PRO A 97 -13.03 -15.84 -19.98
C PRO A 97 -14.42 -16.21 -19.45
N ASN A 98 -14.54 -17.41 -18.90
CA ASN A 98 -15.73 -17.85 -18.19
C ASN A 98 -15.79 -17.33 -16.76
N VAL A 99 -14.64 -17.00 -16.16
CA VAL A 99 -14.54 -16.40 -14.83
C VAL A 99 -13.52 -15.28 -14.88
N ILE A 100 -13.84 -14.13 -14.29
CA ILE A 100 -12.89 -13.04 -14.01
C ILE A 100 -13.02 -12.64 -12.54
N ASP A 101 -11.92 -12.55 -11.81
CA ASP A 101 -11.87 -12.06 -10.42
C ASP A 101 -12.90 -12.76 -9.49
N GLY A 102 -13.11 -14.06 -9.72
CA GLY A 102 -14.08 -14.88 -8.98
C GLY A 102 -15.54 -14.78 -9.48
N HIS A 103 -15.85 -13.89 -10.41
CA HIS A 103 -17.17 -13.74 -11.02
C HIS A 103 -17.33 -14.67 -12.22
N THR A 104 -18.25 -15.63 -12.13
CA THR A 104 -18.67 -16.45 -13.29
C THR A 104 -19.44 -15.58 -14.27
N LEU A 105 -18.96 -15.49 -15.50
CA LEU A 105 -19.56 -14.67 -16.54
C LEU A 105 -20.72 -15.41 -17.22
N SER A 106 -21.90 -14.80 -17.17
CA SER A 106 -23.03 -15.20 -18.00
C SER A 106 -22.74 -14.94 -19.49
N LYS A 107 -23.60 -15.45 -20.38
CA LYS A 107 -23.50 -15.10 -21.81
C LYS A 107 -23.58 -13.58 -22.00
N ASN A 108 -24.46 -12.89 -21.28
CA ASN A 108 -24.59 -11.44 -21.40
C ASN A 108 -23.37 -10.72 -20.84
N ASP A 109 -22.81 -11.19 -19.73
CA ASP A 109 -21.62 -10.58 -19.13
C ASP A 109 -20.42 -10.63 -20.09
N LYS A 110 -20.29 -11.73 -20.84
CA LYS A 110 -19.26 -11.86 -21.88
C LYS A 110 -19.46 -10.81 -22.99
N TYR A 111 -20.70 -10.53 -23.38
CA TYR A 111 -20.99 -9.47 -24.35
C TYR A 111 -20.70 -8.08 -23.76
N GLU A 112 -21.10 -7.82 -22.52
CA GLU A 112 -20.80 -6.55 -21.84
C GLU A 112 -19.28 -6.31 -21.76
N LEU A 113 -18.50 -7.31 -21.35
CA LEU A 113 -17.04 -7.21 -21.30
C LEU A 113 -16.40 -6.99 -22.69
N ALA A 114 -16.95 -7.65 -23.72
CA ALA A 114 -16.40 -7.58 -25.07
C ALA A 114 -16.69 -6.24 -25.78
N PHE A 115 -17.86 -5.67 -25.53
CA PHE A 115 -18.35 -4.49 -26.24
C PHE A 115 -18.26 -3.19 -25.43
N SER A 116 -18.28 -3.26 -24.10
CA SER A 116 -18.46 -2.11 -23.21
C SER A 116 -17.87 -2.36 -21.81
N LEU A 117 -18.50 -1.79 -20.78
CA LEU A 117 -18.15 -1.92 -19.38
C LEU A 117 -19.02 -2.99 -18.71
N LEU A 118 -18.40 -4.05 -18.20
CA LEU A 118 -19.08 -5.05 -17.40
C LEU A 118 -19.21 -4.56 -15.96
N GLU A 119 -20.41 -4.18 -15.55
CA GLU A 119 -20.68 -3.72 -14.19
C GLU A 119 -21.15 -4.84 -13.27
N LYS A 120 -20.47 -4.98 -12.13
CA LYS A 120 -20.89 -5.81 -11.00
C LYS A 120 -21.36 -4.88 -9.88
N GLN A 121 -22.49 -4.22 -10.10
CA GLN A 121 -23.05 -3.19 -9.22
C GLN A 121 -23.19 -3.63 -7.76
N LEU A 122 -23.59 -4.88 -7.52
CA LEU A 122 -23.68 -5.47 -6.17
C LEU A 122 -22.33 -5.46 -5.41
N TYR A 123 -21.23 -5.43 -6.14
CA TYR A 123 -19.87 -5.48 -5.61
C TYR A 123 -19.13 -4.15 -5.72
N GLY A 124 -19.74 -3.13 -6.34
CA GLY A 124 -19.07 -1.85 -6.61
C GLY A 124 -17.84 -2.03 -7.50
N GLU A 125 -17.93 -2.92 -8.49
CA GLU A 125 -16.82 -3.27 -9.38
C GLU A 125 -17.26 -3.13 -10.83
N SER A 126 -16.35 -2.69 -11.70
CA SER A 126 -16.54 -2.77 -13.14
C SER A 126 -15.28 -3.23 -13.85
N TYR A 127 -15.46 -3.86 -15.00
CA TYR A 127 -14.38 -4.47 -15.78
C TYR A 127 -14.45 -3.97 -17.21
N GLU A 128 -13.33 -3.47 -17.72
CA GLU A 128 -13.19 -2.95 -19.08
C GLU A 128 -12.09 -3.74 -19.81
N LEU A 129 -12.39 -4.21 -21.02
CA LEU A 129 -11.39 -4.77 -21.92
C LEU A 129 -10.74 -3.64 -22.71
N LEU A 130 -9.44 -3.44 -22.50
CA LEU A 130 -8.66 -2.42 -23.18
C LEU A 130 -8.25 -2.87 -24.59
N ASP A 131 -7.87 -1.92 -25.44
CA ASP A 131 -7.32 -2.20 -26.78
C ASP A 131 -6.02 -3.03 -26.72
N SER A 132 -5.30 -2.98 -25.59
CA SER A 132 -4.12 -3.81 -25.33
C SER A 132 -4.47 -5.30 -25.10
N GLY A 133 -5.76 -5.62 -24.89
CA GLY A 133 -6.24 -6.95 -24.48
C GLY A 133 -6.22 -7.16 -22.97
N GLU A 134 -5.71 -6.21 -22.19
CA GLU A 134 -5.76 -6.26 -20.74
C GLU A 134 -7.19 -6.04 -20.22
N ILE A 135 -7.53 -6.66 -19.10
CA ILE A 135 -8.81 -6.43 -18.41
C ILE A 135 -8.56 -5.51 -17.21
N LEU A 136 -9.06 -4.28 -17.30
CA LEU A 136 -8.98 -3.27 -16.25
C LEU A 136 -10.14 -3.45 -15.27
N LYS A 137 -9.83 -3.72 -14.00
CA LYS A 137 -10.78 -3.64 -12.90
C LYS A 137 -10.82 -2.22 -12.37
N ASN A 138 -12.02 -1.64 -12.33
CA ASN A 138 -12.34 -0.37 -11.70
C ASN A 138 -13.22 -0.61 -10.46
N TYR A 139 -13.00 0.17 -9.41
CA TYR A 139 -13.91 0.18 -8.25
C TYR A 139 -14.91 1.33 -8.44
N LEU A 140 -16.20 0.99 -8.53
CA LEU A 140 -17.32 1.92 -8.63
C LEU A 140 -17.60 2.50 -7.24
N ASP A 141 -16.93 3.61 -6.89
CA ASP A 141 -17.27 4.45 -5.74
C ASP A 141 -17.51 5.88 -6.25
N GLU A 142 -18.71 6.42 -6.00
CA GLU A 142 -19.14 7.73 -6.50
C GLU A 142 -18.41 8.91 -5.84
N ASN A 143 -17.52 8.70 -4.85
CA ASN A 143 -16.95 9.82 -4.08
C ASN A 143 -15.45 9.74 -3.71
N VAL A 144 -14.66 8.83 -4.28
CA VAL A 144 -13.21 8.76 -4.03
C VAL A 144 -12.45 8.41 -5.32
N PHE A 145 -11.26 8.99 -5.52
CA PHE A 145 -10.37 8.74 -6.66
C PHE A 145 -10.43 7.29 -7.18
N SER A 146 -10.76 7.13 -8.46
CA SER A 146 -10.86 5.82 -9.13
C SER A 146 -9.58 5.00 -8.94
N ARG A 147 -9.67 3.94 -8.12
CA ARG A 147 -8.63 2.92 -8.05
C ARG A 147 -8.85 1.96 -9.22
N HIS A 148 -7.80 1.68 -9.96
CA HIS A 148 -7.83 0.75 -11.09
C HIS A 148 -6.66 -0.22 -11.00
N ARG A 149 -6.87 -1.46 -11.44
CA ARG A 149 -5.79 -2.46 -11.57
C ARG A 149 -6.06 -3.39 -12.75
N ILE A 150 -5.00 -3.87 -13.38
CA ILE A 150 -5.10 -4.91 -14.42
C ILE A 150 -5.27 -6.27 -13.75
N LEU A 151 -6.18 -7.09 -14.28
CA LEU A 151 -6.34 -8.47 -13.85
C LEU A 151 -5.18 -9.34 -14.35
N THR A 152 -4.78 -10.28 -13.51
CA THR A 152 -3.73 -11.25 -13.80
C THR A 152 -4.31 -12.59 -14.24
N ILE A 153 -3.48 -13.44 -14.84
CA ILE A 153 -3.89 -14.80 -15.26
C ILE A 153 -4.52 -15.62 -14.12
N ASN A 154 -4.10 -15.39 -12.87
CA ASN A 154 -4.60 -16.08 -11.68
C ASN A 154 -6.09 -15.82 -11.40
N GLU A 155 -6.64 -14.77 -12.00
CA GLU A 155 -7.99 -14.30 -11.77
C GLU A 155 -8.92 -14.70 -12.92
N ILE A 156 -8.41 -15.46 -13.91
CA ILE A 156 -9.06 -15.69 -15.20
C ILE A 156 -9.16 -17.19 -15.48
N LYS A 157 -10.34 -17.66 -15.93
CA LYS A 157 -10.56 -19.09 -16.24
C LYS A 157 -11.36 -19.29 -17.53
N PHE A 158 -10.97 -20.28 -18.34
CA PHE A 158 -11.63 -20.72 -19.59
C PHE A 158 -12.14 -22.15 -19.46
N ASN A 159 -13.37 -22.44 -19.87
CA ASN A 159 -13.95 -23.79 -19.83
C ASN A 159 -13.86 -24.47 -21.22
N ASN A 160 -12.73 -25.15 -21.47
CA ASN A 160 -12.65 -26.53 -22.01
C ASN A 160 -11.27 -26.80 -22.65
N GLN A 161 -10.44 -27.54 -21.92
CA GLN A 161 -9.33 -28.39 -22.37
C GLN A 161 -8.31 -27.79 -23.37
N ASN A 162 -7.20 -27.27 -22.82
CA ASN A 162 -5.88 -27.65 -23.32
C ASN A 162 -5.07 -28.28 -22.16
N PRO A 163 -4.69 -29.57 -22.23
CA PRO A 163 -4.25 -30.38 -21.08
C PRO A 163 -2.73 -30.41 -20.88
N ASN A 164 -2.01 -29.34 -21.24
CA ASN A 164 -0.55 -29.29 -21.14
C ASN A 164 0.00 -27.95 -20.61
N ILE A 165 -0.69 -27.36 -19.65
CA ILE A 165 -0.05 -26.53 -18.63
C ILE A 165 -0.59 -27.07 -17.32
N MET A 166 0.17 -28.02 -16.76
CA MET A 166 0.03 -28.59 -15.42
C MET A 166 -1.37 -28.44 -14.79
N GLU A 167 -2.16 -29.51 -14.86
CA GLU A 167 -2.82 -29.96 -13.63
C GLU A 167 -1.71 -30.21 -12.59
N THR A 168 -1.20 -29.15 -11.97
CA THR A 168 -1.41 -29.14 -10.54
C THR A 168 -2.86 -28.73 -10.41
N GLN A 169 -3.69 -29.65 -9.93
CA GLN A 169 -4.55 -29.21 -8.85
C GLN A 169 -3.62 -28.40 -7.94
N ASN A 170 -3.65 -27.07 -8.01
CA ASN A 170 -3.48 -26.35 -6.78
C ASN A 170 -4.75 -26.75 -6.03
N GLU A 171 -4.67 -27.94 -5.43
CA GLU A 171 -5.26 -28.27 -4.16
C GLU A 171 -5.38 -26.93 -3.45
N TYR A 172 -6.60 -26.51 -3.15
CA TYR A 172 -6.83 -25.29 -2.40
C TYR A 172 -5.85 -25.31 -1.23
N ASP A 173 -4.73 -24.58 -1.34
CA ASP A 173 -3.70 -24.62 -0.33
C ASP A 173 -4.19 -23.62 0.72
N PRO A 174 -4.73 -24.11 1.84
CA PRO A 174 -5.31 -23.22 2.84
C PRO A 174 -4.24 -22.30 3.43
N ALA A 175 -2.95 -22.57 3.19
CA ALA A 175 -1.83 -21.77 3.66
C ALA A 175 -1.48 -20.59 2.75
N GLN A 176 -1.87 -20.58 1.47
CA GLN A 176 -1.46 -19.49 0.56
C GLN A 176 -1.92 -18.11 1.04
N TYR A 177 -3.20 -17.97 1.37
CA TYR A 177 -3.75 -16.70 1.80
C TYR A 177 -3.16 -16.22 3.15
N PRO A 178 -3.09 -17.06 4.20
CA PRO A 178 -2.35 -16.75 5.42
C PRO A 178 -0.88 -16.38 5.19
N LYS A 179 -0.15 -17.07 4.30
CA LYS A 179 1.25 -16.74 3.94
C LYS A 179 1.36 -15.33 3.38
N LEU A 180 0.43 -14.92 2.50
CA LEU A 180 0.37 -13.55 1.99
C LEU A 180 0.06 -12.53 3.10
N GLN A 181 -0.85 -12.84 4.03
CA GLN A 181 -1.10 -11.98 5.19
C GLN A 181 0.16 -11.79 6.04
N LEU A 182 0.91 -12.86 6.31
CA LEU A 182 2.18 -12.78 7.05
C LEU A 182 3.21 -11.89 6.34
N LYS A 183 3.37 -12.09 5.03
CA LYS A 183 4.29 -11.31 4.18
C LYS A 183 3.95 -9.82 4.16
N TYR A 184 2.72 -9.47 3.74
CA TYR A 184 2.35 -8.08 3.50
C TYR A 184 2.12 -7.29 4.79
N LEU A 185 1.81 -7.96 5.90
CA LEU A 185 1.75 -7.32 7.21
C LEU A 185 3.13 -7.23 7.87
N GLY A 186 4.18 -7.75 7.25
CA GLY A 186 5.56 -7.57 7.69
C GLY A 186 5.97 -8.46 8.85
N PHE A 187 5.29 -9.60 9.03
CA PHE A 187 5.73 -10.68 9.94
C PHE A 187 6.82 -11.56 9.30
N GLY A 188 6.95 -11.51 7.98
CA GLY A 188 8.01 -12.18 7.21
C GLY A 188 7.58 -13.50 6.60
N GLU A 189 8.54 -14.18 5.98
CA GLU A 189 8.37 -15.44 5.24
C GLU A 189 9.30 -16.55 5.80
N GLY A 190 9.63 -16.47 7.09
CA GLY A 190 10.57 -17.39 7.73
C GLY A 190 10.06 -18.83 7.75
N GLU A 191 10.97 -19.79 7.57
CA GLU A 191 10.64 -21.21 7.49
C GLU A 191 9.87 -21.71 8.73
N GLN A 192 10.28 -21.31 9.93
CA GLN A 192 9.59 -21.70 11.16
C GLN A 192 8.16 -21.14 11.21
N LEU A 193 7.97 -19.89 10.79
CA LEU A 193 6.65 -19.24 10.76
C LEU A 193 5.69 -19.97 9.80
N HIS A 194 6.20 -20.39 8.64
CA HIS A 194 5.43 -21.17 7.68
C HIS A 194 5.11 -22.58 8.19
N LYS A 195 6.05 -23.25 8.88
CA LYS A 195 5.81 -24.54 9.53
C LYS A 195 4.75 -24.45 10.63
N ASP A 196 4.82 -23.42 11.47
CA ASP A 196 3.85 -23.20 12.54
C ASP A 196 2.45 -22.94 11.96
N LEU A 197 2.37 -22.21 10.84
CA LEU A 197 1.14 -21.98 10.10
C LEU A 197 0.58 -23.28 9.51
N GLU A 198 1.40 -24.09 8.85
CA GLU A 198 0.99 -25.38 8.29
C GLU A 198 0.50 -26.34 9.38
N ASN A 199 1.21 -26.41 10.51
CA ASN A 199 0.79 -27.17 11.69
C ASN A 199 -0.57 -26.67 12.21
N GLY A 200 -0.73 -25.35 12.34
CA GLY A 200 -1.98 -24.73 12.77
C GLY A 200 -3.15 -25.03 11.83
N ILE A 201 -2.93 -24.98 10.51
CA ILE A 201 -3.92 -25.31 9.48
C ILE A 201 -4.36 -26.78 9.57
N ASN A 202 -3.41 -27.70 9.76
CA ASN A 202 -3.67 -29.14 9.83
C ASN A 202 -4.28 -29.61 11.17
N ALA A 203 -4.24 -28.77 12.20
CA ALA A 203 -4.80 -29.10 13.51
C ALA A 203 -6.34 -29.22 13.48
N PRO A 204 -6.98 -30.00 14.36
CA PRO A 204 -8.45 -30.12 14.39
C PRO A 204 -9.17 -28.85 14.88
N GLU A 205 -8.47 -27.94 15.54
CA GLU A 205 -9.04 -26.73 16.12
C GLU A 205 -9.48 -25.73 15.05
N LYS A 206 -10.64 -25.09 15.27
CA LYS A 206 -11.16 -24.02 14.41
C LYS A 206 -10.39 -22.71 14.53
N GLU A 207 -9.61 -22.54 15.58
CA GLU A 207 -8.80 -21.36 15.84
C GLU A 207 -7.43 -21.80 16.33
N PHE A 208 -6.38 -21.08 15.92
CA PHE A 208 -5.01 -21.32 16.37
C PHE A 208 -4.22 -20.02 16.42
N GLU A 209 -3.10 -20.05 17.14
CA GLU A 209 -2.23 -18.88 17.33
C GLU A 209 -0.80 -19.20 16.93
N ILE A 210 -0.12 -18.23 16.31
CA ILE A 210 1.32 -18.28 16.03
C ILE A 210 1.99 -17.14 16.78
N LYS A 211 3.08 -17.44 17.49
CA LYS A 211 3.89 -16.42 18.17
C LYS A 211 5.10 -16.08 17.32
N THR A 212 5.39 -14.79 17.19
CA THR A 212 6.58 -14.28 16.52
C THR A 212 7.06 -13.02 17.20
N SER A 213 8.25 -12.53 16.83
CA SER A 213 8.85 -11.32 17.39
C SER A 213 9.31 -10.39 16.28
N SER A 214 9.74 -9.18 16.65
CA SER A 214 10.42 -8.26 15.73
C SER A 214 11.62 -7.64 16.42
N ASP A 215 12.64 -7.33 15.63
CA ASP A 215 13.85 -6.60 15.99
C ASP A 215 13.77 -5.09 15.63
N LYS A 216 12.61 -4.62 15.14
CA LYS A 216 12.43 -3.26 14.61
C LYS A 216 11.97 -2.24 15.67
N MET A 217 12.12 -2.54 16.95
CA MET A 217 11.83 -1.66 18.09
C MET A 217 13.05 -0.80 18.47
N MET A 218 12.86 0.17 19.37
CA MET A 218 13.98 0.90 19.96
C MET A 218 14.90 -0.04 20.76
N PRO A 219 16.21 0.27 20.86
CA PRO A 219 17.14 -0.51 21.68
C PRO A 219 16.64 -0.69 23.11
N GLY A 220 16.85 -1.89 23.67
CA GLY A 220 16.41 -2.24 25.02
C GLY A 220 14.94 -2.67 25.14
N ASN A 221 14.10 -2.40 24.13
CA ASN A 221 12.73 -2.92 24.09
C ASN A 221 12.69 -4.33 23.50
N GLU A 222 11.65 -5.09 23.87
CA GLU A 222 11.34 -6.41 23.32
C GLU A 222 9.93 -6.42 22.74
N MET A 223 9.76 -7.04 21.57
CA MET A 223 8.48 -7.08 20.86
C MET A 223 8.02 -8.52 20.62
N GLU A 224 6.83 -8.84 21.10
CA GLU A 224 6.14 -10.12 20.91
C GLU A 224 4.82 -9.90 20.16
N PHE A 225 4.54 -10.76 19.18
CA PHE A 225 3.28 -10.81 18.47
C PHE A 225 2.62 -12.17 18.67
N THR A 226 1.31 -12.15 18.87
CA THR A 226 0.46 -13.35 18.85
C THR A 226 -0.56 -13.20 17.74
N LEU A 227 -0.36 -13.92 16.65
CA LEU A 227 -1.16 -13.88 15.42
C LEU A 227 -2.32 -14.86 15.57
N LYS A 228 -3.57 -14.39 15.44
CA LYS A 228 -4.75 -15.23 15.66
C LYS A 228 -5.42 -15.60 14.35
N PHE A 229 -5.46 -16.89 14.07
CA PHE A 229 -6.01 -17.45 12.84
C PHE A 229 -7.29 -18.23 13.12
N ASN A 230 -8.29 -18.05 12.25
CA ASN A 230 -9.53 -18.79 12.29
C ASN A 230 -9.73 -19.56 10.99
N LYS A 231 -10.27 -20.77 11.12
CA LYS A 231 -10.71 -21.63 10.03
C LYS A 231 -12.21 -21.52 9.89
N ILE A 232 -12.67 -21.27 8.67
CA ILE A 232 -14.10 -21.24 8.35
C ILE A 232 -14.51 -22.56 7.68
N GLU A 233 -15.82 -22.83 7.62
CA GLU A 233 -16.38 -24.14 7.25
C GLU A 233 -15.99 -24.62 5.86
N ASN A 234 -15.67 -23.71 4.94
CA ASN A 234 -15.24 -24.06 3.58
C ASN A 234 -13.74 -24.43 3.49
N GLY A 235 -13.05 -24.57 4.63
CA GLY A 235 -11.64 -24.91 4.70
C GLY A 235 -10.70 -23.69 4.69
N SER A 236 -11.22 -22.48 4.49
CA SER A 236 -10.37 -21.29 4.41
C SER A 236 -9.86 -20.79 5.75
N VAL A 237 -8.63 -20.27 5.75
CA VAL A 237 -7.94 -19.80 6.94
C VAL A 237 -7.57 -18.31 6.80
N PHE A 238 -7.84 -17.54 7.85
CA PHE A 238 -7.61 -16.09 7.87
C PHE A 238 -7.05 -15.65 9.21
N MET A 239 -6.09 -14.73 9.20
CA MET A 239 -5.72 -13.95 10.37
C MET A 239 -6.76 -12.85 10.59
N ASN A 240 -7.46 -12.90 11.72
CA ASN A 240 -8.51 -11.93 12.07
C ASN A 240 -7.98 -10.72 12.82
N PHE A 241 -6.99 -10.94 13.67
CA PHE A 241 -6.29 -9.91 14.42
C PHE A 241 -4.97 -10.46 14.93
N TYR A 242 -4.10 -9.58 15.39
CA TYR A 242 -2.91 -9.96 16.13
C TYR A 242 -2.79 -9.14 17.41
N ASN A 243 -2.35 -9.77 18.49
CA ASN A 243 -1.91 -9.04 19.67
C ASN A 243 -0.46 -8.63 19.49
N ALA A 244 -0.15 -7.39 19.81
CA ALA A 244 1.18 -6.83 19.83
C ALA A 244 1.50 -6.44 21.27
N LYS A 245 2.58 -6.99 21.83
CA LYS A 245 3.06 -6.73 23.19
C LYS A 245 4.49 -6.19 23.13
N LEU A 246 4.68 -4.98 23.64
CA LEU A 246 5.96 -4.30 23.77
C LEU A 246 6.35 -4.32 25.26
N THR A 247 7.49 -4.93 25.58
CA THR A 247 8.15 -4.77 26.87
C THR A 247 9.22 -3.71 26.70
N LYS A 248 9.14 -2.62 27.47
CA LYS A 248 10.14 -1.56 27.43
C LYS A 248 11.36 -1.91 28.27
N GLU A 249 12.49 -1.25 28.01
CA GLU A 249 13.73 -1.42 28.77
C GLU A 249 13.53 -1.19 30.29
N ASN A 250 12.64 -0.28 30.67
CA ASN A 250 12.31 0.00 32.08
C ASN A 250 11.36 -1.03 32.73
N GLY A 251 10.95 -2.08 31.99
CA GLY A 251 10.03 -3.11 32.45
C GLY A 251 8.55 -2.82 32.20
N ASP A 252 8.18 -1.64 31.66
CA ASP A 252 6.78 -1.34 31.34
C ASP A 252 6.28 -2.22 30.20
N ILE A 253 5.09 -2.80 30.36
CA ILE A 253 4.47 -3.66 29.34
C ILE A 253 3.28 -2.94 28.73
N LEU A 254 3.31 -2.76 27.42
CA LEU A 254 2.20 -2.25 26.61
C LEU A 254 1.67 -3.37 25.71
N SER A 255 0.36 -3.50 25.61
CA SER A 255 -0.26 -4.49 24.72
C SER A 255 -1.53 -3.95 24.08
N HIS A 256 -1.72 -4.25 22.81
CA HIS A 256 -2.88 -3.84 21.99
C HIS A 256 -3.22 -4.92 20.96
N ASN A 257 -4.52 -5.17 20.74
CA ASN A 257 -4.99 -6.05 19.68
C ASN A 257 -5.29 -5.25 18.41
N PHE A 258 -4.62 -5.58 17.31
CA PHE A 258 -4.78 -4.94 16.01
C PHE A 258 -5.65 -5.80 15.10
N PRO A 259 -6.83 -5.33 14.67
CA PRO A 259 -7.66 -6.06 13.74
C PRO A 259 -7.01 -6.14 12.36
N VAL A 260 -7.23 -7.25 11.66
CA VAL A 260 -6.82 -7.48 10.28
C VAL A 260 -8.07 -7.52 9.41
N ASN A 261 -8.19 -6.52 8.56
CA ASN A 261 -9.29 -6.35 7.59
C ASN A 261 -8.76 -5.65 6.32
N ARG A 262 -9.64 -5.37 5.36
CA ARG A 262 -9.24 -4.81 4.05
C ARG A 262 -8.90 -3.32 4.07
N VAL A 263 -9.24 -2.58 5.12
CA VAL A 263 -9.22 -1.10 5.11
C VAL A 263 -8.30 -0.53 6.18
N ASN A 264 -8.48 -0.94 7.44
CA ASN A 264 -7.84 -0.33 8.60
C ASN A 264 -6.95 -1.37 9.29
N THR A 265 -5.92 -1.84 8.58
CA THR A 265 -4.95 -2.80 9.13
C THR A 265 -3.59 -2.15 9.26
N PHE A 266 -2.98 -2.30 10.43
CA PHE A 266 -1.60 -1.91 10.67
C PHE A 266 -0.67 -3.09 10.39
N THR A 267 0.48 -2.81 9.80
CA THR A 267 1.60 -3.77 9.70
C THR A 267 2.27 -3.97 11.07
N ALA A 268 3.07 -5.03 11.21
CA ALA A 268 3.88 -5.29 12.40
C ALA A 268 4.75 -4.09 12.78
N LYS A 269 5.37 -3.43 11.78
CA LYS A 269 6.22 -2.26 12.02
C LYS A 269 5.41 -1.05 12.51
N GLU A 270 4.22 -0.83 11.94
CA GLU A 270 3.34 0.25 12.37
C GLU A 270 2.79 0.01 13.78
N ALA A 271 2.48 -1.24 14.14
CA ALA A 271 2.10 -1.61 15.50
C ALA A 271 3.21 -1.31 16.52
N VAL A 272 4.48 -1.63 16.20
CA VAL A 272 5.64 -1.22 17.02
C VAL A 272 5.69 0.30 17.16
N ASN A 273 5.53 1.03 16.05
CA ASN A 273 5.56 2.49 16.06
C ASN A 273 4.47 3.07 16.97
N LEU A 274 3.25 2.52 16.92
CA LEU A 274 2.13 2.91 17.77
C LEU A 274 2.37 2.61 19.26
N LEU A 275 2.87 1.43 19.60
CA LEU A 275 3.18 1.04 20.98
C LEU A 275 4.33 1.87 21.58
N GLU A 276 5.27 2.34 20.75
CA GLU A 276 6.29 3.30 21.15
C GLU A 276 5.79 4.75 21.20
N GLY A 277 4.47 4.96 21.03
CA GLY A 277 3.82 6.27 21.16
C GLY A 277 3.99 7.17 19.95
N ARG A 278 4.42 6.62 18.80
CA ARG A 278 4.52 7.34 17.52
C ARG A 278 3.17 7.28 16.80
N THR A 279 3.03 8.08 15.75
CA THR A 279 1.78 8.22 15.01
C THR A 279 1.92 7.62 13.62
N VAL A 280 0.89 6.93 13.14
CA VAL A 280 0.87 6.25 11.84
C VAL A 280 -0.29 6.78 11.01
N LYS A 281 -0.05 7.11 9.74
CA LYS A 281 -1.07 7.48 8.77
C LYS A 281 -1.78 6.22 8.27
N ILE A 282 -3.09 6.22 8.35
CA ILE A 282 -3.95 5.11 7.94
C ILE A 282 -5.31 5.66 7.50
N GLU A 283 -6.07 4.87 6.75
CA GLU A 283 -7.50 5.13 6.54
C GLU A 283 -8.27 4.76 7.82
N PHE A 284 -9.16 5.65 8.28
CA PHE A 284 -10.01 5.37 9.44
C PHE A 284 -11.42 5.87 9.21
N HIS A 285 -12.40 5.18 9.82
CA HIS A 285 -13.75 5.72 9.94
C HIS A 285 -13.72 6.97 10.84
N ASN A 286 -14.17 8.10 10.31
CA ASN A 286 -14.35 9.33 11.05
C ASN A 286 -15.79 9.38 11.59
N PRO A 287 -16.00 9.27 12.92
CA PRO A 287 -17.35 9.25 13.49
C PRO A 287 -18.10 10.58 13.33
N LYS A 288 -17.43 11.68 12.97
CA LYS A 288 -18.08 12.97 12.72
C LYS A 288 -18.61 13.12 11.30
N THR A 289 -17.98 12.45 10.33
CA THR A 289 -18.35 12.53 8.91
C THR A 289 -18.93 11.24 8.36
N GLU A 290 -18.87 10.15 9.14
CA GLU A 290 -19.29 8.79 8.80
C GLU A 290 -18.59 8.23 7.54
N LYS A 291 -17.42 8.77 7.21
CA LYS A 291 -16.61 8.37 6.06
C LYS A 291 -15.31 7.73 6.49
N ILE A 292 -14.81 6.82 5.67
CA ILE A 292 -13.43 6.37 5.75
C ILE A 292 -12.57 7.46 5.10
N GLU A 293 -11.60 7.97 5.84
CA GLU A 293 -10.69 9.00 5.33
C GLU A 293 -9.29 8.88 5.96
N PRO A 294 -8.27 9.47 5.32
CA PRO A 294 -6.92 9.45 5.86
C PRO A 294 -6.84 10.17 7.20
N ALA A 295 -6.23 9.52 8.17
CA ALA A 295 -5.98 10.06 9.49
C ALA A 295 -4.59 9.66 10.00
N PHE A 296 -4.01 10.49 10.84
CA PHE A 296 -2.87 10.10 11.66
C PHE A 296 -3.38 9.54 12.98
N ALA A 297 -3.09 8.28 13.26
CA ALA A 297 -3.56 7.56 14.44
C ALA A 297 -2.44 7.33 15.45
N LYS A 298 -2.73 7.57 16.72
CA LYS A 298 -1.82 7.38 17.86
C LYS A 298 -2.57 6.67 18.98
N LEU A 299 -1.91 5.76 19.69
CA LEU A 299 -2.50 5.17 20.90
C LEU A 299 -2.56 6.21 22.03
N ASN A 300 -3.74 6.37 22.63
CA ASN A 300 -3.93 7.24 23.77
C ASN A 300 -3.66 6.46 25.07
N PHE A 301 -2.45 6.60 25.61
CA PHE A 301 -2.04 5.95 26.87
C PHE A 301 -2.57 6.66 28.12
N ASN A 302 -3.14 7.87 27.98
CA ASN A 302 -3.64 8.67 29.09
C ASN A 302 -5.12 8.36 29.40
N GLU A 303 -5.81 7.67 28.50
CA GLU A 303 -7.19 7.23 28.71
C GLU A 303 -7.26 5.80 29.24
N PRO A 304 -8.32 5.46 30.00
CA PRO A 304 -8.60 4.08 30.34
C PRO A 304 -8.69 3.21 29.07
N LYS A 305 -8.20 1.98 29.19
CA LYS A 305 -8.39 0.97 28.14
C LYS A 305 -9.89 0.68 27.98
N THR A 306 -10.26 0.29 26.77
CA THR A 306 -11.58 -0.30 26.48
C THR A 306 -11.81 -1.56 27.31
N GLU A 307 -13.06 -2.01 27.41
CA GLU A 307 -13.44 -3.26 28.10
C GLU A 307 -12.67 -4.49 27.57
N LYS A 308 -12.24 -4.46 26.31
CA LYS A 308 -11.45 -5.51 25.66
C LYS A 308 -9.93 -5.36 25.88
N GLY A 309 -9.50 -4.44 26.74
CA GLY A 309 -8.09 -4.22 27.09
C GLY A 309 -7.26 -3.46 26.03
N ASN A 310 -7.90 -2.86 25.04
CA ASN A 310 -7.23 -2.06 24.00
C ASN A 310 -7.20 -0.57 24.37
N TYR A 311 -6.14 0.13 23.95
CA TYR A 311 -6.07 1.60 24.01
C TYR A 311 -7.02 2.25 23.01
N ASN A 312 -7.55 3.43 23.32
CA ASN A 312 -8.25 4.23 22.33
C ASN A 312 -7.26 4.89 21.35
N PHE A 313 -7.71 5.17 20.14
CA PHE A 313 -6.94 5.96 19.17
C PHE A 313 -7.25 7.44 19.31
N GLN A 314 -6.20 8.26 19.42
CA GLN A 314 -6.26 9.68 19.11
C GLN A 314 -6.00 9.85 17.61
N ASN A 315 -6.99 10.37 16.88
CA ASN A 315 -6.93 10.53 15.43
C ASN A 315 -6.84 12.01 15.03
N PHE A 316 -5.92 12.32 14.11
CA PHE A 316 -5.82 13.62 13.45
C PHE A 316 -6.25 13.46 11.99
N TYR A 317 -7.52 13.71 11.74
CA TYR A 317 -8.15 13.66 10.42
C TYR A 317 -7.72 14.83 9.53
N LYS A 318 -8.08 14.79 8.24
CA LYS A 318 -7.74 15.82 7.25
C LYS A 318 -8.01 17.26 7.71
N ASN A 319 -9.16 17.52 8.34
CA ASN A 319 -9.53 18.85 8.82
C ASN A 319 -8.64 19.37 9.96
N TYR A 320 -7.89 18.50 10.62
CA TYR A 320 -6.88 18.92 11.60
C TYR A 320 -5.70 19.65 10.92
N GLY A 321 -5.48 19.42 9.61
CA GLY A 321 -4.50 20.15 8.81
C GLY A 321 -3.05 19.72 9.03
N VAL A 322 -2.81 18.41 9.21
CA VAL A 322 -1.44 17.85 9.20
C VAL A 322 -1.05 17.57 7.75
N ASP A 323 -0.03 18.26 7.28
CA ASP A 323 0.59 18.05 5.97
C ASP A 323 2.07 17.73 6.18
N THR A 324 2.42 16.45 6.09
CA THR A 324 3.80 15.97 6.30
C THR A 324 4.78 16.61 5.33
N ALA A 325 4.39 16.85 4.08
CA ALA A 325 5.26 17.45 3.07
C ALA A 325 5.60 18.90 3.42
N GLN A 326 4.59 19.68 3.82
CA GLN A 326 4.79 21.05 4.31
C GLN A 326 5.61 21.09 5.60
N ILE A 327 5.39 20.15 6.52
CA ILE A 327 6.15 20.05 7.76
C ILE A 327 7.63 19.78 7.46
N VAL A 328 7.93 18.83 6.56
CA VAL A 328 9.30 18.52 6.14
C VAL A 328 9.95 19.73 5.46
N GLU A 329 9.24 20.44 4.59
CA GLU A 329 9.74 21.67 3.96
C GLU A 329 10.12 22.74 5.00
N LYS A 330 9.20 23.04 5.93
CA LYS A 330 9.40 24.06 6.96
C LYS A 330 10.49 23.69 7.97
N SER A 331 10.74 22.40 8.17
CA SER A 331 11.79 21.92 9.07
C SER A 331 13.21 22.09 8.54
N LYS A 332 13.38 22.55 7.28
CA LYS A 332 14.69 22.81 6.66
C LYS A 332 15.66 21.63 6.77
N LEU A 333 15.14 20.41 6.64
CA LEU A 333 16.00 19.23 6.56
C LEU A 333 16.87 19.31 5.31
N ILE A 334 18.12 18.90 5.46
CA ILE A 334 19.09 18.82 4.38
C ILE A 334 19.07 17.41 3.83
N PHE A 335 18.83 17.29 2.53
CA PHE A 335 18.84 16.03 1.80
C PHE A 335 19.99 16.03 0.81
N ASP A 336 20.83 14.99 0.84
CA ASP A 336 21.93 14.87 -0.12
C ASP A 336 21.41 14.65 -1.56
N LYS A 337 20.19 14.12 -1.69
CA LYS A 337 19.48 13.93 -2.97
C LYS A 337 18.00 14.35 -2.86
N PRO A 338 17.43 15.04 -3.86
CA PRO A 338 16.02 15.42 -3.86
C PRO A 338 15.06 14.24 -3.69
N GLU A 339 15.36 13.08 -4.29
CA GLU A 339 14.49 11.89 -4.24
C GLU A 339 14.29 11.35 -2.81
N TRP A 340 15.23 11.61 -1.90
CA TRP A 340 15.16 11.13 -0.51
C TRP A 340 14.09 11.85 0.30
N LYS A 341 13.66 13.03 -0.13
CA LYS A 341 12.61 13.81 0.52
C LYS A 341 11.28 13.07 0.49
N GLU A 342 10.87 12.52 -0.64
CA GLU A 342 9.60 11.79 -0.76
C GLU A 342 9.61 10.51 0.09
N SER A 343 10.72 9.76 0.05
CA SER A 343 10.90 8.57 0.90
C SER A 343 10.86 8.93 2.40
N THR A 344 11.47 10.05 2.77
CA THR A 344 11.43 10.57 4.15
C THR A 344 10.01 10.90 4.58
N ILE A 345 9.23 11.59 3.74
CA ILE A 345 7.82 11.89 3.99
C ILE A 345 7.03 10.59 4.21
N LYS A 346 7.13 9.62 3.30
CA LYS A 346 6.42 8.33 3.43
C LYS A 346 6.83 7.56 4.69
N SER A 347 8.12 7.58 5.04
CA SER A 347 8.65 6.92 6.23
C SER A 347 8.12 7.57 7.52
N LEU A 348 8.10 8.90 7.57
CA LEU A 348 7.51 9.68 8.66
C LEU A 348 6.00 9.44 8.79
N GLU A 349 5.27 9.34 7.67
CA GLU A 349 3.84 9.00 7.68
C GLU A 349 3.57 7.61 8.23
N LYS A 350 4.47 6.65 8.02
CA LYS A 350 4.42 5.32 8.64
C LYS A 350 4.86 5.32 10.12
N GLY A 351 5.15 6.49 10.69
CA GLY A 351 5.58 6.65 12.07
C GLY A 351 7.02 6.23 12.35
N ASN A 352 7.85 6.03 11.32
CA ASN A 352 9.24 5.63 11.49
C ASN A 352 10.10 6.77 12.04
N ILE A 353 11.22 6.39 12.67
CA ILE A 353 12.31 7.30 13.01
C ILE A 353 13.21 7.40 11.79
N VAL A 354 13.39 8.60 11.24
CA VAL A 354 14.18 8.83 10.03
C VAL A 354 15.48 9.53 10.38
N LYS A 355 16.60 9.06 9.83
CA LYS A 355 17.89 9.77 9.94
C LYS A 355 17.86 11.00 9.03
N VAL A 356 18.23 12.15 9.57
CA VAL A 356 18.14 13.44 8.87
C VAL A 356 19.35 14.31 9.17
N LYS A 357 19.62 15.27 8.28
CA LYS A 357 20.56 16.38 8.52
C LYS A 357 19.77 17.67 8.68
N PHE A 358 20.18 18.54 9.58
CA PHE A 358 19.56 19.86 9.78
C PHE A 358 20.58 20.84 10.38
N GLU A 359 20.30 22.13 10.26
CA GLU A 359 21.13 23.18 10.84
C GLU A 359 20.75 23.46 12.29
N LEU A 360 21.75 23.48 13.17
CA LEU A 360 21.67 23.92 14.55
C LEU A 360 22.91 24.76 14.88
N ASP A 361 22.70 25.98 15.38
CA ASP A 361 23.79 26.92 15.73
C ASP A 361 24.84 27.08 14.61
N ASP A 362 24.36 27.32 13.38
CA ASP A 362 25.14 27.49 12.16
C ASP A 362 26.02 26.28 11.78
N LYS A 363 25.69 25.09 12.31
CA LYS A 363 26.33 23.83 11.97
C LYS A 363 25.31 22.83 11.45
N VAL A 364 25.69 22.11 10.40
CA VAL A 364 24.93 20.95 9.95
C VAL A 364 25.23 19.78 10.86
N ILE A 365 24.19 19.23 11.49
CA ILE A 365 24.30 18.05 12.35
C ILE A 365 23.43 16.91 11.82
N GLU A 366 23.88 15.68 12.06
CA GLU A 366 23.10 14.47 11.79
C GLU A 366 22.32 14.05 13.03
N GLY A 367 21.03 13.80 12.86
CA GLY A 367 20.14 13.36 13.92
C GLY A 367 19.02 12.48 13.40
N LYS A 368 17.96 12.40 14.19
CA LYS A 368 16.77 11.61 13.91
C LYS A 368 15.52 12.49 14.00
N ALA A 369 14.54 12.22 13.14
CA ALA A 369 13.27 12.93 13.12
C ALA A 369 12.10 11.95 13.26
N VAL A 370 11.08 12.40 14.00
CA VAL A 370 9.78 11.72 14.14
C VAL A 370 8.68 12.73 13.89
N LEU A 371 7.66 12.37 13.11
CA LEU A 371 6.51 13.22 12.88
C LEU A 371 5.69 13.39 14.15
N ASN A 372 5.31 14.62 14.46
CA ASN A 372 4.39 14.94 15.54
C ASN A 372 3.16 15.67 14.98
N PRO A 373 2.10 14.91 14.63
CA PRO A 373 0.89 15.49 14.07
C PRO A 373 0.21 16.48 15.00
N GLN A 374 0.18 16.22 16.32
CA GLN A 374 -0.45 17.09 17.30
C GLN A 374 0.08 18.52 17.23
N TYR A 375 1.39 18.71 17.15
CA TYR A 375 2.00 20.04 17.03
C TYR A 375 2.36 20.44 15.59
N LYS A 376 1.94 19.64 14.60
CA LYS A 376 2.23 19.85 13.17
C LYS A 376 3.70 20.15 12.91
N ASN A 377 4.60 19.36 13.53
CA ASN A 377 6.04 19.58 13.45
C ASN A 377 6.83 18.26 13.42
N LEU A 378 8.14 18.38 13.24
CA LEU A 378 9.07 17.28 13.47
C LEU A 378 9.67 17.38 14.86
N SER A 379 9.70 16.23 15.52
CA SER A 379 10.43 16.00 16.74
C SER A 379 11.85 15.56 16.39
N LEU A 380 12.84 16.38 16.72
CA LEU A 380 14.26 16.13 16.41
C LEU A 380 14.98 15.52 17.60
N TYR A 381 15.89 14.58 17.32
CA TYR A 381 16.65 13.84 18.30
C TYR A 381 18.10 13.68 17.83
N ASP A 382 19.01 13.47 18.78
CA ASP A 382 20.37 13.03 18.47
C ASP A 382 20.42 11.54 18.07
N GLN A 383 21.62 10.99 17.92
CA GLN A 383 21.80 9.58 17.58
C GLN A 383 21.33 8.64 18.70
N ASP A 384 21.32 9.10 19.95
CA ASP A 384 20.96 8.33 21.14
C ASP A 384 19.48 8.50 21.52
N MET A 385 18.67 9.14 20.66
CA MET A 385 17.25 9.43 20.88
C MET A 385 16.98 10.43 22.03
N ASN A 386 17.96 11.25 22.40
CA ASN A 386 17.70 12.40 23.27
C ASN A 386 17.08 13.54 22.48
N ARG A 387 16.07 14.19 23.07
CA ARG A 387 15.32 15.27 22.40
C ARG A 387 16.23 16.48 22.18
N ILE A 388 16.33 16.94 20.94
CA ILE A 388 16.96 18.21 20.60
C ILE A 388 15.89 19.28 20.62
N ASN A 389 15.98 20.18 21.61
CA ASN A 389 15.11 21.35 21.69
C ASN A 389 15.69 22.46 20.80
N THR A 390 15.09 22.66 19.63
CA THR A 390 15.33 23.86 18.86
C THR A 390 14.49 24.98 19.48
N ASN A 391 15.12 25.98 20.11
CA ASN A 391 14.43 27.13 20.71
C ASN A 391 13.78 28.08 19.66
N LYS A 392 13.53 27.59 18.43
CA LYS A 392 12.91 28.35 17.34
C LYS A 392 11.59 27.67 16.95
N PRO A 393 10.43 28.29 17.23
CA PRO A 393 9.15 27.86 16.68
C PRO A 393 9.26 27.74 15.15
N LEU A 394 8.59 26.76 14.55
CA LEU A 394 8.41 26.74 13.09
C LEU A 394 7.57 27.98 12.72
N GLU A 395 8.21 29.02 12.17
CA GLU A 395 7.52 30.21 11.69
C GLU A 395 6.61 29.84 10.50
N GLY A 396 5.36 30.31 10.52
CA GLY A 396 4.44 30.23 9.37
C GLY A 396 3.44 29.06 9.36
N LEU A 397 3.16 28.41 10.49
CA LEU A 397 1.89 27.71 10.71
C LEU A 397 1.08 28.59 11.67
N ASP A 398 -0.13 29.01 11.29
CA ASP A 398 -0.97 29.89 12.10
C ASP A 398 -0.98 29.41 13.56
N GLN A 399 -0.41 30.24 14.44
CA GLN A 399 -0.39 30.02 15.88
C GLN A 399 -1.77 30.35 16.46
N ASP A 400 -2.80 29.58 16.08
CA ASP A 400 -4.07 29.54 16.80
C ASP A 400 -4.04 28.45 17.88
N ASN A 401 -2.97 28.41 18.67
CA ASN A 401 -2.93 27.66 19.93
C ASN A 401 -3.26 28.60 21.09
N LYS A 402 -4.52 29.04 21.13
CA LYS A 402 -5.16 29.58 22.33
C LYS A 402 -6.00 28.52 23.05
N HIS A 403 -5.56 27.27 23.12
CA HIS A 403 -6.09 26.35 24.13
C HIS A 403 -5.00 25.41 24.66
N GLU A 404 -4.96 25.35 26.00
CA GLU A 404 -4.21 24.44 26.86
C GLU A 404 -2.72 24.71 27.09
N LYS A 405 -2.46 25.74 27.90
CA LYS A 405 -1.51 25.60 29.01
C LYS A 405 -2.05 24.52 29.97
N ASN A 406 -1.73 23.25 29.71
CA ASN A 406 -1.85 22.21 30.72
C ASN A 406 -0.45 21.85 31.23
N ASN A 407 -0.25 22.16 32.51
CA ASN A 407 0.96 22.02 33.30
C ASN A 407 1.64 20.65 33.12
N VAL A 408 2.82 20.63 32.50
CA VAL A 408 3.83 19.61 32.82
C VAL A 408 4.50 20.07 34.11
N LYS A 409 4.09 19.49 35.25
CA LYS A 409 4.90 19.57 36.47
C LYS A 409 6.19 18.79 36.22
N GLU A 410 7.30 19.51 36.10
CA GLU A 410 8.63 18.95 36.35
C GLU A 410 8.64 18.38 37.78
N GLN A 411 8.58 17.05 37.91
CA GLN A 411 9.07 16.40 39.12
C GLN A 411 10.59 16.26 39.00
N SER A 412 11.27 17.21 39.61
CA SER A 412 12.67 17.08 40.00
C SER A 412 12.79 15.92 40.98
N ILE A 413 13.37 14.80 40.53
CA ILE A 413 13.87 13.77 41.45
C ILE A 413 15.29 14.20 41.84
N LYS A 414 15.38 14.90 42.98
CA LYS A 414 16.59 14.84 43.81
C LYS A 414 16.59 13.49 44.54
N ARG A 415 17.68 12.74 44.41
CA ARG A 415 18.22 11.91 45.48
C ARG A 415 19.72 12.13 45.54
#